data_AF-A0A6B3HW19-F1
#
_entry.id   AF-A0A6B3HW19-F1
#
_cell.length_a   1.000
_cell.length_b   1.000
_cell.length_c   1.000
_cell.angle_alpha   90.00
_cell.angle_beta   90.00
_cell.angle_gamma   90.00
#
_symmetry.space_group_name_H-M   'P 1'
#
loop_
_entity.id
_entity.type
_entity.pdbx_description
1 polymer ?
#
loop_
_entity_poly.entity_id
_entity_poly.type
_entity_poly.pdbx_seq_one_letter_code
_entity_poly.pdbx_strand_id
1 'polypeptide(L)'
;AARGNRVSYENVLPETDLWLDSQAGGVKETLVLRSADAPADFAFPLTLHGLTATERDGGIVLTDKDGRTAAVIPAGFMTDARGATSYGVRYRLAEDRDGTRTLHVSADRDWLTDPARAFPVQLDPSVDTTTASTSMYVRDGGPSVV
;
A
#
# COMPACT_ATOMS: atom_id res chain seq x y z
N ALA A 1 -15.26 8.84 4.78
CA ALA A 1 -16.25 8.55 5.84
C ALA A 1 -15.70 7.50 6.81
N ALA A 2 -16.16 7.46 8.07
CA ALA A 2 -15.75 6.44 9.05
C ALA A 2 -16.90 5.49 9.39
N ARG A 3 -16.68 4.18 9.38
CA ARG A 3 -17.64 3.15 9.79
C ARG A 3 -16.92 1.99 10.48
N GLY A 4 -17.33 1.68 11.71
CA GLY A 4 -16.67 0.64 12.51
C GLY A 4 -15.20 1.01 12.75
N ASN A 5 -14.28 0.11 12.42
CA ASN A 5 -12.84 0.32 12.49
C ASN A 5 -12.23 0.88 11.19
N ARG A 6 -13.03 1.18 10.17
CA ARG A 6 -12.56 1.67 8.87
C ARG A 6 -12.80 3.16 8.67
N VAL A 7 -11.78 3.85 8.15
CA VAL A 7 -11.87 5.19 7.59
C VAL A 7 -11.60 5.12 6.09
N SER A 8 -12.46 5.73 5.28
CA SER A 8 -12.31 5.80 3.82
C SER A 8 -12.02 7.24 3.40
N TYR A 9 -10.97 7.41 2.60
CA TYR A 9 -10.60 8.64 1.91
C TYR A 9 -10.88 8.44 0.42
N GLU A 10 -11.80 9.24 -0.11
CA GLU A 10 -12.21 9.14 -1.51
C GLU A 10 -11.30 9.99 -2.39
N ASN A 11 -11.02 9.53 -3.62
CA ASN A 11 -10.28 10.28 -4.63
C ASN A 11 -8.87 10.70 -4.19
N VAL A 12 -8.14 9.81 -3.52
CA VAL A 12 -6.73 10.07 -3.17
C VAL A 12 -5.85 10.12 -4.41
N LEU A 13 -6.27 9.43 -5.48
CA LEU A 13 -5.76 9.50 -6.85
C LEU A 13 -6.94 9.35 -7.82
N PRO A 14 -6.76 9.61 -9.13
CA PRO A 14 -7.80 9.33 -10.13
C PRO A 14 -8.33 7.90 -9.99
N GLU A 15 -9.65 7.74 -9.94
CA GLU A 15 -10.33 6.45 -9.81
C GLU A 15 -9.81 5.56 -8.66
N THR A 16 -9.28 6.17 -7.60
CA THR A 16 -8.68 5.43 -6.48
C THR A 16 -9.07 6.05 -5.14
N ASP A 17 -9.58 5.20 -4.25
CA ASP A 17 -9.82 5.52 -2.85
C ASP A 17 -8.76 4.83 -1.97
N LEU A 18 -8.61 5.31 -0.74
CA LEU A 18 -7.80 4.68 0.31
C LEU A 18 -8.71 4.28 1.47
N TRP A 19 -8.66 3.01 1.84
CA TRP A 19 -9.26 2.51 3.07
C TRP A 19 -8.18 2.28 4.11
N LEU A 20 -8.43 2.81 5.31
CA LEU A 20 -7.62 2.63 6.50
C LEU A 20 -8.41 1.84 7.54
N ASP A 21 -7.98 0.62 7.84
CA ASP A 21 -8.58 -0.24 8.84
C ASP A 21 -7.71 -0.27 10.10
N SER A 22 -8.26 0.12 11.24
CA SER A 22 -7.55 -0.07 12.52
C SER A 22 -7.52 -1.55 12.89
N GLN A 23 -6.33 -2.06 13.23
CA GLN A 23 -6.11 -3.42 13.70
C GLN A 23 -5.15 -3.44 14.91
N ALA A 24 -5.13 -4.54 15.65
CA ALA A 24 -4.17 -4.70 16.74
C ALA A 24 -2.74 -4.58 16.20
N GLY A 25 -1.99 -3.59 16.70
CA GLY A 25 -0.60 -3.34 16.28
C GLY A 25 -0.42 -2.30 15.15
N GLY A 26 -1.48 -1.76 14.55
CA GLY A 26 -1.35 -0.71 13.52
C GLY A 26 -2.61 -0.33 12.75
N VAL A 27 -2.38 0.26 11.57
CA VAL A 27 -3.40 0.58 10.57
C VAL A 27 -3.09 -0.23 9.32
N LYS A 28 -4.09 -0.91 8.78
CA LYS A 28 -4.06 -1.58 7.49
C LYS A 28 -4.50 -0.59 6.42
N GLU A 29 -3.75 -0.52 5.33
CA GLU A 29 -4.04 0.33 4.19
C GLU A 29 -4.54 -0.55 3.03
N THR A 30 -5.51 -0.06 2.26
CA THR A 30 -5.98 -0.76 1.06
C THR A 30 -6.33 0.28 0.00
N LEU A 31 -5.69 0.17 -1.16
CA LEU A 31 -6.06 0.96 -2.33
C LEU A 31 -7.26 0.32 -3.00
N VAL A 32 -8.28 1.14 -3.28
CA VAL A 32 -9.53 0.71 -3.89
C VAL A 32 -9.65 1.39 -5.24
N LEU A 33 -9.37 0.61 -6.28
CA LEU A 33 -9.44 1.06 -7.67
C LEU A 33 -10.91 0.97 -8.10
N ARG A 34 -11.52 2.07 -8.51
CA ARG A 34 -12.94 2.16 -8.84
C ARG A 34 -13.24 1.77 -10.29
N SER A 35 -12.25 1.80 -11.16
CA SER A 35 -12.36 1.38 -12.56
C SER A 35 -11.01 0.93 -13.11
N ALA A 36 -11.03 0.36 -14.32
CA ALA A 36 -9.82 -0.01 -15.05
C ALA A 36 -8.95 1.20 -15.47
N ASP A 37 -9.52 2.42 -15.40
CA ASP A 37 -8.81 3.67 -15.69
C ASP A 37 -7.96 4.17 -14.52
N ALA A 38 -8.08 3.53 -13.35
CA ALA A 38 -7.22 3.84 -12.21
C ALA A 38 -5.73 3.64 -12.56
N PRO A 39 -4.82 4.36 -11.88
CA PRO A 39 -3.39 4.05 -11.92
C PRO A 39 -3.14 2.57 -11.58
N ALA A 40 -2.11 2.01 -12.21
CA ALA A 40 -1.62 0.67 -11.88
C ALA A 40 -0.24 0.73 -11.21
N ASP A 41 0.38 1.90 -11.18
CA ASP A 41 1.69 2.12 -10.57
C ASP A 41 1.56 3.17 -9.47
N PHE A 42 2.07 2.82 -8.30
CA PHE A 42 2.01 3.63 -7.09
C PHE A 42 3.41 3.75 -6.51
N ALA A 43 3.71 4.90 -5.92
CA ALA A 43 5.00 5.19 -5.31
C ALA A 43 4.77 5.62 -3.85
N PHE A 44 5.44 4.92 -2.94
CA PHE A 44 5.34 5.12 -1.51
C PHE A 44 6.72 5.46 -0.95
N PRO A 45 7.03 6.75 -0.76
CA PRO A 45 8.24 7.17 -0.07
C PRO A 45 8.30 6.56 1.33
N LEU A 46 9.40 5.87 1.63
CA LEU A 46 9.62 5.21 2.91
C LEU A 46 10.45 6.12 3.82
N THR A 47 9.88 6.45 4.98
CA THR A 47 10.64 7.02 6.09
C THR A 47 11.04 5.90 7.04
N LEU A 48 12.32 5.51 6.99
CA LEU A 48 12.85 4.40 7.80
C LEU A 48 13.75 4.95 8.91
N HIS A 49 13.48 4.58 10.16
CA HIS A 49 14.30 4.98 11.31
C HIS A 49 15.03 3.76 11.88
N GLY A 50 16.32 3.64 11.59
CA GLY A 50 17.14 2.51 12.06
C GLY A 50 16.77 1.16 11.43
N LEU A 51 15.99 1.17 10.35
CA LEU A 51 15.55 0.00 9.60
C LEU A 51 16.13 0.03 8.19
N THR A 52 16.45 -1.16 7.67
CA THR A 52 16.82 -1.37 6.28
C THR A 52 15.76 -2.20 5.59
N ALA A 53 15.17 -1.70 4.50
CA ALA A 53 14.24 -2.44 3.66
C ALA A 53 14.98 -3.22 2.56
N THR A 54 14.56 -4.45 2.29
CA THR A 54 15.12 -5.31 1.23
C THR A 54 14.01 -6.07 0.53
N GLU A 55 14.09 -6.18 -0.80
CA GLU A 55 13.18 -7.04 -1.56
C GLU A 55 13.51 -8.51 -1.29
N ARG A 56 12.50 -9.31 -0.97
CA ARG A 56 12.66 -10.75 -0.73
C ARG A 56 11.34 -11.48 -0.97
N ASP A 57 11.42 -12.57 -1.75
CA ASP A 57 10.29 -13.49 -2.00
C ASP A 57 9.01 -12.77 -2.50
N GLY A 58 9.18 -11.72 -3.31
CA GLY A 58 8.08 -10.90 -3.85
C GLY A 58 7.54 -9.82 -2.89
N GLY A 59 7.96 -9.85 -1.63
CA GLY A 59 7.65 -8.85 -0.60
C GLY A 59 8.86 -7.98 -0.23
N ILE A 60 8.72 -7.21 0.86
CA ILE A 60 9.78 -6.40 1.47
C ILE A 60 10.03 -6.88 2.90
N VAL A 61 11.28 -7.14 3.26
CA VAL A 61 11.70 -7.43 4.63
C VAL A 61 12.42 -6.22 5.19
N LEU A 62 12.03 -5.79 6.39
CA LEU A 62 12.65 -4.71 7.14
C LEU A 62 13.45 -5.28 8.30
N THR A 63 14.74 -4.97 8.37
CA THR A 63 15.65 -5.43 9.43
C THR A 63 16.22 -4.28 10.25
N ASP A 64 16.44 -4.52 11.54
CA ASP A 64 17.18 -3.59 12.41
C ASP A 64 18.70 -3.60 12.13
N LYS A 65 19.43 -2.76 12.87
CA LYS A 65 20.90 -2.66 12.77
C LYS A 65 21.67 -3.94 13.12
N ASP A 66 21.05 -4.85 13.86
CA ASP A 66 21.64 -6.13 14.28
C ASP A 66 21.26 -7.26 13.30
N GLY A 67 20.54 -6.93 12.22
CA GLY A 67 20.09 -7.87 11.19
C GLY A 67 18.83 -8.67 11.56
N ARG A 68 18.14 -8.32 12.64
CA ARG A 68 16.89 -9.00 13.03
C ARG A 68 15.72 -8.45 12.23
N THR A 69 14.85 -9.33 11.74
CA THR A 69 13.61 -8.92 11.08
C THR A 69 12.71 -8.19 12.08
N ALA A 70 12.45 -6.92 11.79
CA ALA A 70 11.54 -6.08 12.55
C ALA A 70 10.12 -6.12 11.97
N ALA A 71 10.00 -6.12 10.62
CA ALA A 71 8.73 -6.15 9.92
C ALA A 71 8.84 -6.85 8.55
N VAL A 72 7.70 -7.27 8.01
CA VAL A 72 7.58 -7.84 6.66
C VAL A 72 6.36 -7.23 5.98
N ILE A 73 6.54 -6.77 4.74
CA ILE A 73 5.47 -6.48 3.79
C ILE A 73 5.39 -7.69 2.86
N PRO A 74 4.38 -8.57 2.98
CA PRO A 74 4.27 -9.75 2.14
C PRO A 74 3.98 -9.36 0.69
N ALA A 75 4.21 -10.26 -0.27
CA ALA A 75 3.84 -10.03 -1.65
C ALA A 75 2.35 -9.64 -1.77
N GLY A 76 2.08 -8.54 -2.48
CA GLY A 76 0.74 -8.04 -2.69
C GLY A 76 -0.10 -8.91 -3.62
N PHE A 77 -1.40 -8.67 -3.61
CA PHE A 77 -2.35 -9.27 -4.55
C PHE A 77 -3.52 -8.31 -4.80
N MET A 78 -4.32 -8.59 -5.82
CA MET A 78 -5.55 -7.87 -6.14
C MET A 78 -6.75 -8.78 -5.99
N THR A 79 -7.88 -8.23 -5.54
CA THR A 79 -9.18 -8.93 -5.54
C THR A 79 -10.26 -8.04 -6.13
N ASP A 80 -11.00 -8.57 -7.09
CA ASP A 80 -12.12 -7.86 -7.73
C ASP A 80 -13.40 -7.93 -6.87
N ALA A 81 -14.42 -7.12 -7.20
CA ALA A 81 -15.68 -7.08 -6.44
C ALA A 81 -16.50 -8.39 -6.49
N ARG A 82 -16.14 -9.35 -7.35
CA ARG A 82 -16.72 -10.69 -7.42
C ARG A 82 -15.86 -11.75 -6.73
N GLY A 83 -14.71 -11.36 -6.16
CA GLY A 83 -13.81 -12.25 -5.43
C GLY A 83 -12.75 -12.94 -6.28
N ALA A 84 -12.57 -12.54 -7.55
CA ALA A 84 -11.46 -13.06 -8.36
C ALA A 84 -10.12 -12.46 -7.88
N THR A 85 -9.12 -13.31 -7.67
CA THR A 85 -7.80 -12.91 -7.14
C THR A 85 -6.71 -12.98 -8.20
N SER A 86 -5.80 -12.00 -8.19
CA SER A 86 -4.55 -12.02 -8.95
C SER A 86 -3.36 -11.74 -8.05
N TYR A 87 -2.30 -12.52 -8.20
CA TYR A 87 -1.00 -12.28 -7.56
C TYR A 87 -0.06 -11.46 -8.45
N GLY A 88 -0.59 -10.83 -9.50
CA GLY A 88 0.13 -9.94 -10.40
C GLY A 88 0.41 -8.57 -9.78
N VAL A 89 0.87 -8.52 -8.53
CA VAL A 89 1.35 -7.30 -7.90
C VAL A 89 2.85 -7.42 -7.69
N ARG A 90 3.59 -6.41 -8.10
CA ARG A 90 5.04 -6.39 -8.00
C ARG A 90 5.50 -5.22 -7.15
N TYR A 91 6.42 -5.51 -6.26
CA TYR A 91 7.16 -4.49 -5.52
C TYR A 91 8.54 -4.26 -6.07
N ARG A 92 9.02 -3.02 -5.94
CA ARG A 92 10.41 -2.65 -6.16
C ARG A 92 10.81 -1.53 -5.22
N LEU A 93 11.98 -1.64 -4.60
CA LEU A 93 12.62 -0.54 -3.90
C LEU A 93 13.50 0.24 -4.87
N ALA A 94 13.31 1.55 -4.91
CA ALA A 94 14.19 2.47 -5.61
C ALA A 94 14.71 3.53 -4.63
N GLU A 95 15.79 4.19 -5.03
CA GLU A 95 16.26 5.41 -4.41
C GLU A 95 16.05 6.54 -5.41
N ASP A 96 15.27 7.53 -5.01
CA ASP A 96 15.02 8.73 -5.82
C ASP A 96 16.25 9.64 -5.82
N ARG A 97 16.29 10.62 -6.72
CA ARG A 97 17.47 11.48 -6.91
C ARG A 97 17.85 12.30 -5.68
N ASP A 98 16.92 12.51 -4.77
CA ASP A 98 17.10 13.23 -3.51
C ASP A 98 17.53 12.31 -2.35
N GLY A 99 17.76 11.01 -2.62
CA GLY A 99 18.12 10.00 -1.62
C GLY A 99 16.91 9.42 -0.88
N THR A 100 15.68 9.80 -1.24
CA THR A 100 14.48 9.21 -0.67
C THR A 100 14.34 7.77 -1.14
N ARG A 101 14.19 6.84 -0.19
CA ARG A 101 13.92 5.45 -0.54
C ARG A 101 12.43 5.28 -0.79
N THR A 102 12.06 4.74 -1.95
CA THR A 102 10.67 4.66 -2.40
C THR A 102 10.30 3.22 -2.73
N LEU A 103 9.17 2.75 -2.20
CA LEU A 103 8.54 1.50 -2.58
C LEU A 103 7.61 1.77 -3.77
N HIS A 104 7.93 1.17 -4.91
CA HIS A 104 7.06 1.13 -6.08
C HIS A 104 6.21 -0.13 -6.02
N VAL A 105 4.90 0.05 -6.21
CA VAL A 105 3.92 -1.01 -6.31
C VAL A 105 3.29 -0.96 -7.69
N SER A 106 3.41 -2.05 -8.45
CA SER A 106 2.83 -2.18 -9.79
C SER A 106 1.79 -3.30 -9.80
N ALA A 107 0.56 -2.96 -10.19
CA ALA A 107 -0.55 -3.86 -10.42
C ALA A 107 -0.56 -4.33 -11.88
N ASP A 108 -0.93 -5.59 -12.10
CA ASP A 108 -1.08 -6.17 -13.44
C ASP A 108 -2.21 -5.47 -14.21
N ARG A 109 -1.80 -4.62 -15.17
CA ARG A 109 -2.71 -3.85 -16.01
C ARG A 109 -3.56 -4.73 -16.93
N ASP A 110 -3.02 -5.83 -17.43
CA ASP A 110 -3.77 -6.74 -18.32
C ASP A 110 -4.87 -7.43 -17.53
N TRP A 111 -4.58 -7.85 -16.29
CA TRP A 111 -5.60 -8.39 -15.40
C TRP A 111 -6.66 -7.35 -15.04
N LEU A 112 -6.29 -6.10 -14.77
CA LEU A 112 -7.23 -5.02 -14.43
C LEU A 112 -8.15 -4.64 -15.60
N THR A 113 -7.68 -4.77 -16.83
CA THR A 113 -8.42 -4.38 -18.04
C THR A 113 -9.18 -5.54 -18.70
N ASP A 114 -9.07 -6.76 -18.16
CA ASP A 114 -9.86 -7.92 -18.56
C ASP A 114 -11.37 -7.61 -18.37
N PRO A 115 -12.21 -7.70 -19.43
CA PRO A 115 -13.66 -7.45 -19.35
C PRO A 115 -14.39 -8.31 -18.30
N ALA A 116 -13.79 -9.42 -17.87
CA ALA A 116 -14.32 -10.28 -16.82
C ALA A 116 -14.03 -9.77 -15.40
N ARG A 117 -13.44 -8.59 -15.20
CA ARG A 117 -13.24 -7.99 -13.86
C ARG A 117 -14.44 -7.21 -13.36
N ALA A 118 -14.61 -7.23 -12.05
CA ALA A 118 -15.60 -6.44 -11.33
C ALA A 118 -14.90 -5.35 -10.51
N PHE A 119 -15.32 -4.11 -10.69
CA PHE A 119 -14.85 -3.01 -9.85
C PHE A 119 -15.85 -2.72 -8.71
N PRO A 120 -15.38 -2.19 -7.56
CA PRO A 120 -14.00 -1.80 -7.31
C PRO A 120 -13.06 -3.01 -7.07
N VAL A 121 -11.82 -2.89 -7.53
CA VAL A 121 -10.73 -3.83 -7.24
C VAL A 121 -9.99 -3.33 -6.00
N GLN A 122 -9.74 -4.23 -5.05
CA GLN A 122 -8.89 -3.95 -3.89
C GLN A 122 -7.47 -4.42 -4.21
N LEU A 123 -6.52 -3.49 -4.18
CA LEU A 123 -5.10 -3.73 -4.36
C LEU A 123 -4.43 -3.78 -2.99
N ASP A 124 -3.58 -4.80 -2.83
CA ASP A 124 -2.69 -4.95 -1.69
C ASP A 124 -3.39 -4.86 -0.32
N PRO A 125 -4.39 -5.73 -0.06
CA PRO A 125 -4.98 -5.78 1.27
C PRO A 125 -3.93 -6.35 2.24
N SER A 126 -3.41 -5.51 3.16
CA SER A 126 -2.33 -5.88 4.09
C SER A 126 -2.60 -7.20 4.85
N VAL A 127 -1.53 -7.95 5.14
CA VAL A 127 -1.52 -9.15 6.01
C VAL A 127 -0.88 -8.80 7.37
N ASP A 128 -1.46 -9.38 8.42
CA ASP A 128 -1.11 -9.40 9.85
C ASP A 128 0.15 -8.63 10.34
N THR A 129 -0.10 -7.55 11.09
CA THR A 129 0.91 -6.85 11.90
C THR A 129 1.06 -7.51 13.27
N THR A 130 1.77 -8.63 13.37
CA THR A 130 2.10 -9.17 14.72
C THR A 130 3.27 -8.46 15.40
N THR A 131 4.09 -7.66 14.71
CA THR A 131 5.05 -6.75 15.34
C THR A 131 5.57 -5.70 14.35
N ALA A 132 5.73 -4.46 14.83
CA ALA A 132 6.29 -3.26 14.18
C ALA A 132 5.32 -2.38 13.39
N SER A 133 4.82 -1.38 14.10
CA SER A 133 4.10 -0.22 13.60
C SER A 133 5.02 0.67 12.75
N THR A 134 4.75 0.79 11.46
CA THR A 134 5.20 1.94 10.65
C THR A 134 3.97 2.49 9.95
N SER A 135 3.35 3.51 10.55
CA SER A 135 2.26 4.23 9.90
C SER A 135 2.84 5.17 8.85
N MET A 136 2.35 5.10 7.62
CA MET A 136 2.38 6.23 6.71
C MET A 136 1.43 7.29 7.28
N TYR A 137 1.94 8.45 7.68
CA TYR A 137 1.10 9.55 8.16
C TYR A 137 1.10 10.68 7.13
N VAL A 138 -0.09 11.24 6.91
CA VAL A 138 -0.26 12.58 6.31
C VAL A 138 -0.37 13.56 7.48
N ARG A 139 0.52 14.57 7.53
CA ARG A 139 0.33 15.72 8.42
C ARG A 139 -0.64 16.69 7.76
N ASP A 140 -1.79 16.89 8.39
CA ASP A 140 -2.68 17.99 8.05
C ASP A 140 -2.05 19.30 8.56
N GLY A 141 -1.64 20.16 7.64
CA GLY A 141 -1.12 21.49 7.94
C GLY A 141 -2.28 22.47 8.04
N GLY A 142 -2.71 22.78 9.27
CA GLY A 142 -3.68 23.85 9.51
C GLY A 142 -3.16 25.22 9.02
N PRO A 143 -4.06 26.17 8.69
CA PRO A 143 -3.69 27.37 7.95
C PRO A 143 -2.94 28.36 8.85
N SER A 144 -1.78 28.80 8.38
CA SER A 144 -1.21 30.08 8.84
C SER A 144 -1.80 31.17 7.95
N VAL A 145 -2.76 31.92 8.49
CA VAL A 145 -3.12 33.24 7.96
C VAL A 145 -1.99 34.21 8.30
N VAL A 146 -1.72 35.11 7.35
CA VAL A 146 -0.68 36.16 7.37
C VAL A 146 -0.74 37.08 8.58
#